data_AF-A0AAN6JR51-F1
#
_entry.id   AF-A0AAN6JR51-F1
#
_cell.length_a   1.000
_cell.length_b   1.000
_cell.length_c   1.000
_cell.angle_alpha   90.00
_cell.angle_beta   90.00
_cell.angle_gamma   90.00
#
_symmetry.space_group_name_H-M   'P 1'
#
loop_
_entity.id
_entity.type
_entity.pdbx_description
1 polymer ?
#
loop_
_entity_poly.entity_id
_entity_poly.type
_entity_poly.pdbx_seq_one_letter_code
_entity_poly.pdbx_strand_id
1 'polypeptide(L)'
;MSRINPVREIISRADRLGSAFADAHAHTVRAVLSLQQHYHQAAPNPLPENIVEMHLDPVRNGLLLMEGAVNEMISLVFQIDVFKNDTSADGHAPIIAAGFDPKEALGHVSDLFHMYQAELLAKRESLADFTCEDIDIDTFAAQWQRLDEVEQGKKQEVDDLAELLAGLG
;
A
#
# COMPACT_ATOMS: atom_id res chain seq x y z
N MET A 1 -14.06 16.53 -27.62
CA MET A 1 -12.83 16.18 -26.86
C MET A 1 -13.22 16.14 -25.40
N SER A 2 -13.45 14.95 -24.84
CA SER A 2 -13.87 14.79 -23.45
C SER A 2 -12.69 15.20 -22.55
N ARG A 3 -12.83 16.31 -21.82
CA ARG A 3 -11.84 16.72 -20.82
C ARG A 3 -11.83 15.64 -19.74
N ILE A 4 -10.80 14.81 -19.71
CA ILE A 4 -10.59 13.82 -18.64
C ILE A 4 -10.51 14.63 -17.35
N ASN A 5 -11.38 14.31 -16.38
CA ASN A 5 -11.37 14.96 -15.08
C ASN A 5 -10.06 14.56 -14.36
N PRO A 6 -9.15 15.51 -14.05
CA PRO A 6 -7.84 15.20 -13.47
C PRO A 6 -7.96 14.43 -12.14
N VAL A 7 -9.02 14.68 -11.38
CA VAL A 7 -9.28 13.98 -10.12
C VAL A 7 -9.59 12.49 -10.37
N ARG A 8 -10.35 12.18 -11.42
CA ARG A 8 -10.66 10.80 -11.81
C ARG A 8 -9.41 10.04 -12.26
N GLU A 9 -8.47 10.72 -12.91
CA GLU A 9 -7.19 10.13 -13.30
C GLU A 9 -6.32 9.81 -12.08
N ILE A 10 -6.26 10.73 -11.10
CA ILE A 10 -5.54 10.52 -9.83
C ILE A 10 -6.12 9.33 -9.07
N ILE A 11 -7.45 9.26 -8.91
CA ILE A 11 -8.13 8.14 -8.22
C ILE A 11 -7.87 6.81 -8.94
N SER A 12 -8.02 6.78 -10.27
CA SER A 12 -7.74 5.58 -11.07
C SER A 12 -6.28 5.13 -10.95
N ARG A 13 -5.34 6.06 -10.80
CA ARG A 13 -3.93 5.74 -10.60
C ARG A 13 -3.64 5.27 -9.18
N ALA A 14 -4.27 5.87 -8.17
CA ALA A 14 -4.20 5.43 -6.78
C ALA A 14 -4.66 3.96 -6.63
N ASP A 15 -5.78 3.60 -7.25
CA ASP A 15 -6.32 2.24 -7.22
C ASP A 15 -5.36 1.21 -7.86
N ARG A 16 -4.77 1.55 -9.01
CA ARG A 16 -3.76 0.70 -9.67
C ARG A 16 -2.52 0.50 -8.80
N LEU A 17 -2.05 1.55 -8.14
CA LEU A 17 -0.89 1.45 -7.25
C LEU A 17 -1.22 0.63 -6.00
N GLY A 18 -2.40 0.81 -5.43
CA GLY A 18 -2.88 0.00 -4.30
C GLY A 18 -3.01 -1.48 -4.64
N SER A 19 -3.47 -1.79 -5.86
CA SER A 19 -3.51 -3.15 -6.39
C SER A 19 -2.11 -3.72 -6.62
N ALA A 20 -1.20 -2.94 -7.23
CA ALA A 20 0.18 -3.36 -7.45
C ALA A 20 0.91 -3.68 -6.13
N PHE A 21 0.67 -2.89 -5.08
CA PHE A 21 1.20 -3.15 -3.75
C PHE A 21 0.67 -4.49 -3.19
N ALA A 22 -0.65 -4.69 -3.23
CA ALA A 22 -1.29 -5.90 -2.73
C ALA A 22 -0.84 -7.15 -3.51
N ASP A 23 -0.73 -7.04 -4.83
CA ASP A 23 -0.24 -8.12 -5.68
C ASP A 23 1.23 -8.45 -5.35
N ALA A 24 2.09 -7.44 -5.20
CA ALA A 24 3.48 -7.65 -4.80
C ALA A 24 3.58 -8.38 -3.45
N HIS A 25 2.79 -7.97 -2.46
CA HIS A 25 2.70 -8.63 -1.17
C HIS A 25 2.22 -10.09 -1.29
N ALA A 26 1.13 -10.34 -2.01
CA ALA A 26 0.57 -11.68 -2.18
C ALA A 26 1.58 -12.68 -2.77
N HIS A 27 2.45 -12.24 -3.69
CA HIS A 27 3.52 -13.08 -4.23
C HIS A 27 4.58 -13.47 -3.18
N THR A 28 4.80 -12.65 -2.15
CA THR A 28 5.74 -12.95 -1.06
C THR A 28 5.18 -13.93 -0.03
N VAL A 29 3.86 -13.92 0.20
CA VAL A 29 3.21 -14.75 1.22
C VAL A 29 3.53 -16.22 1.03
N ARG A 30 3.51 -16.70 -0.22
CA ARG A 30 3.84 -18.09 -0.53
C ARG A 30 5.28 -18.47 -0.11
N ALA A 31 6.24 -17.55 -0.29
CA ALA A 31 7.62 -17.79 0.09
C ALA A 31 7.77 -17.91 1.60
N VAL A 32 7.11 -17.04 2.36
CA VAL A 32 7.12 -17.06 3.83
C VAL A 32 6.45 -18.32 4.38
N LEU A 33 5.29 -18.70 3.86
CA LEU A 33 4.62 -19.95 4.27
C LEU A 33 5.44 -21.19 3.94
N SER A 34 6.11 -21.19 2.78
CA SER A 34 7.03 -22.27 2.43
C SER A 34 8.22 -22.32 3.40
N LEU A 35 8.77 -21.18 3.81
CA LEU A 35 9.85 -21.12 4.80
C LEU A 35 9.38 -21.69 6.15
N GLN A 36 8.21 -21.27 6.62
CA GLN A 36 7.58 -21.77 7.85
C GLN A 36 7.45 -23.30 7.84
N GLN A 37 6.96 -23.86 6.75
CA GLN A 37 6.85 -25.32 6.60
C GLN A 37 8.22 -26.02 6.72
N HIS A 38 9.28 -25.46 6.14
CA HIS A 38 10.62 -26.02 6.27
C HIS A 38 11.14 -25.95 7.72
N TYR A 39 10.86 -24.87 8.46
CA TYR A 39 11.26 -24.75 9.86
C TYR A 39 10.59 -25.84 10.71
N HIS A 40 9.29 -26.07 10.50
CA HIS A 40 8.55 -27.10 11.21
C HIS A 40 9.03 -28.53 10.86
N GLN A 41 9.49 -28.76 9.64
CA GLN A 41 10.03 -30.06 9.20
C GLN A 41 11.46 -30.32 9.66
N ALA A 42 12.28 -29.28 9.78
CA ALA A 42 13.68 -29.40 10.18
C ALA A 42 13.86 -29.65 11.68
N ALA A 43 12.87 -29.30 12.50
CA ALA A 43 12.92 -29.42 13.96
C ALA A 43 13.36 -30.83 14.42
N PRO A 44 14.39 -30.94 15.28
CA PRO A 44 15.04 -29.87 16.05
C PRO A 44 16.29 -29.25 15.40
N ASN A 45 16.63 -29.63 14.18
CA ASN A 45 17.84 -29.13 13.51
C ASN A 45 17.60 -27.75 12.90
N PRO A 46 18.60 -26.84 12.97
CA PRO A 46 18.51 -25.55 12.29
C PRO A 46 18.46 -25.77 10.77
N LEU A 47 17.68 -24.93 10.09
CA LEU A 47 17.67 -24.91 8.65
C LEU A 47 19.02 -24.42 8.11
N PRO A 48 19.54 -25.01 7.02
CA PRO A 48 20.67 -24.45 6.31
C PRO A 48 20.37 -23.02 5.83
N GLU A 49 21.31 -22.10 6.02
CA GLU A 49 21.19 -20.68 5.65
C GLU A 49 20.80 -20.49 4.18
N ASN A 50 21.31 -21.34 3.27
CA ASN A 50 20.98 -21.28 1.85
C ASN A 50 19.49 -21.56 1.56
N ILE A 51 18.80 -22.34 2.40
CA ILE A 51 17.37 -22.60 2.26
C ILE A 51 16.57 -21.40 2.77
N VAL A 52 17.01 -20.79 3.87
CA VAL A 52 16.41 -19.56 4.42
C VAL A 52 16.50 -18.44 3.39
N GLU A 53 17.70 -18.18 2.87
CA GLU A 53 17.95 -17.12 1.89
C GLU A 53 17.18 -17.34 0.57
N MET A 54 17.06 -18.58 0.10
CA MET A 54 16.23 -18.90 -1.08
C MET A 54 14.77 -18.47 -0.91
N HIS A 55 14.24 -18.47 0.31
CA HIS A 55 12.87 -18.03 0.61
C HIS A 55 12.78 -16.55 0.96
N LEU A 56 13.83 -15.94 1.52
CA LEU A 56 13.86 -14.52 1.83
C LEU A 56 14.12 -13.64 0.60
N ASP A 57 14.79 -14.15 -0.43
CA ASP A 57 15.03 -13.40 -1.68
C ASP A 57 13.73 -12.94 -2.36
N PRO A 58 12.72 -13.79 -2.59
CA PRO A 58 11.41 -13.36 -3.07
C PRO A 58 10.73 -12.32 -2.16
N VAL A 59 10.94 -12.40 -0.85
CA VAL A 59 10.37 -11.47 0.14
C VAL A 59 11.00 -10.09 -0.01
N ARG A 60 12.34 -10.02 -0.07
CA ARG A 60 13.08 -8.77 -0.32
C ARG A 60 12.70 -8.15 -1.67
N ASN A 61 12.59 -8.97 -2.71
CA ASN A 61 12.14 -8.50 -4.02
C ASN A 61 10.71 -7.94 -4.00
N GLY A 62 9.80 -8.60 -3.29
CA GLY A 62 8.44 -8.07 -3.11
C GLY A 62 8.41 -6.75 -2.35
N LEU A 63 9.24 -6.58 -1.32
CA LEU A 63 9.38 -5.29 -0.61
C LEU A 63 9.86 -4.18 -1.54
N LEU A 64 10.79 -4.45 -2.46
CA LEU A 64 11.23 -3.48 -3.47
C LEU A 64 10.11 -3.08 -4.42
N LEU A 65 9.25 -4.03 -4.83
CA LEU A 65 8.09 -3.74 -5.67
C LEU A 65 7.03 -2.92 -4.93
N MET A 66 6.76 -3.26 -3.66
CA MET A 66 5.89 -2.49 -2.78
C MET A 66 6.41 -1.05 -2.59
N GLU A 67 7.71 -0.88 -2.36
CA GLU A 67 8.37 0.42 -2.31
C GLU A 67 8.22 1.21 -3.61
N GLY A 68 8.35 0.56 -4.77
CA GLY A 68 8.09 1.19 -6.06
C GLY A 68 6.68 1.78 -6.15
N ALA A 69 5.67 1.02 -5.72
CA ALA A 69 4.29 1.51 -5.68
C ALA A 69 4.13 2.70 -4.72
N VAL A 70 4.70 2.63 -3.51
CA VAL A 70 4.64 3.73 -2.53
C VAL A 70 5.34 4.99 -3.04
N ASN A 71 6.49 4.87 -3.72
CA ASN A 71 7.18 6.02 -4.30
C ASN A 71 6.35 6.71 -5.39
N GLU A 72 5.63 5.94 -6.20
CA GLU A 72 4.67 6.50 -7.17
C GLU A 72 3.47 7.16 -6.47
N MET A 73 2.97 6.59 -5.37
CA MET A 73 1.89 7.19 -4.56
C MET A 73 2.32 8.55 -3.99
N ILE A 74 3.53 8.65 -3.42
CA ILE A 74 4.10 9.91 -2.93
C ILE A 74 4.20 10.95 -4.05
N SER A 75 4.60 10.51 -5.25
CA SER A 75 4.65 11.39 -6.43
C SER A 75 3.27 11.95 -6.81
N LEU A 76 2.19 11.20 -6.54
CA LEU A 76 0.81 11.67 -6.72
C LEU A 76 0.39 12.66 -5.65
N VAL A 77 0.81 12.50 -4.39
CA VAL A 77 0.56 13.49 -3.32
C VAL A 77 1.07 14.87 -3.73
N PHE A 78 2.28 14.94 -4.29
CA PHE A 78 2.82 16.22 -4.77
C PHE A 78 1.96 16.85 -5.89
N GLN A 79 1.43 16.04 -6.81
CA GLN A 79 0.53 16.54 -7.86
C GLN A 79 -0.80 17.02 -7.29
N ILE A 80 -1.31 16.32 -6.29
CA ILE A 80 -2.50 16.71 -5.52
C ILE A 80 -2.28 18.07 -4.85
N ASP A 81 -1.15 18.26 -4.16
CA ASP A 81 -0.85 19.50 -3.45
C ASP A 81 -0.71 20.69 -4.41
N VAL A 82 -0.03 20.51 -5.54
CA VAL A 82 0.04 21.54 -6.60
C VAL A 82 -1.36 21.90 -7.07
N PHE A 83 -2.22 20.91 -7.34
CA PHE A 83 -3.59 21.14 -7.79
C PHE A 83 -4.44 21.88 -6.73
N LYS A 84 -4.29 21.54 -5.45
CA LYS A 84 -4.97 22.20 -4.32
C LYS A 84 -4.54 23.67 -4.14
N ASN A 85 -3.28 23.97 -4.43
CA ASN A 85 -2.71 25.32 -4.31
C ASN A 85 -3.03 26.20 -5.53
N ASP A 86 -2.99 25.67 -6.75
CA ASP A 86 -3.28 26.42 -7.99
C ASP A 86 -4.76 26.84 -8.09
N THR A 87 -5.70 26.04 -7.57
CA THR A 87 -7.13 26.39 -7.53
C THR A 87 -7.45 27.57 -6.59
N SER A 88 -6.47 28.08 -5.84
CA SER A 88 -6.65 29.24 -4.95
C SER A 88 -6.13 30.56 -5.56
N ALA A 89 -5.43 30.51 -6.69
CA ALA A 89 -4.73 31.67 -7.28
C ALA A 89 -5.58 32.44 -8.32
N ASP A 90 -6.46 31.76 -9.06
CA ASP A 90 -7.41 32.40 -9.96
C ASP A 90 -8.79 32.36 -9.30
N GLY A 91 -9.39 33.53 -9.03
CA GLY A 91 -10.69 33.71 -8.34
C GLY A 91 -11.93 33.14 -9.04
N HIS A 92 -11.81 31.95 -9.62
CA HIS A 92 -12.87 31.13 -10.15
C HIS A 92 -13.34 30.21 -9.02
N ALA A 93 -14.64 30.31 -8.70
CA ALA A 93 -15.30 29.51 -7.68
C ALA A 93 -14.90 28.02 -7.78
N PRO A 94 -14.74 27.31 -6.64
CA PRO A 94 -14.46 25.88 -6.67
C PRO A 94 -15.47 25.22 -7.59
N ILE A 95 -15.00 24.41 -8.54
CA ILE A 95 -15.87 23.61 -9.39
C ILE A 95 -16.48 22.54 -8.46
N ILE A 96 -17.50 22.94 -7.69
CA ILE A 96 -18.40 22.05 -6.98
C ILE A 96 -19.30 21.47 -8.07
N ALA A 97 -18.78 20.44 -8.76
CA ALA A 97 -19.62 19.64 -9.62
C ALA A 97 -20.55 18.83 -8.70
N ALA A 98 -21.82 19.21 -8.59
CA ALA A 98 -22.86 18.43 -7.92
C ALA A 98 -22.57 18.02 -6.45
N GLY A 99 -22.03 18.94 -5.62
CA GLY A 99 -21.75 18.66 -4.20
C GLY A 99 -20.41 17.97 -3.93
N PHE A 100 -19.59 17.76 -4.95
CA PHE A 100 -18.24 17.23 -4.84
C PHE A 100 -17.23 18.29 -4.40
N ASP A 101 -16.47 18.04 -3.34
CA ASP A 101 -15.24 18.79 -3.03
C ASP A 101 -14.00 18.00 -3.47
N PRO A 102 -13.38 18.36 -4.61
CA PRO A 102 -12.12 17.77 -5.06
C PRO A 102 -11.02 17.79 -4.00
N LYS A 103 -11.01 18.79 -3.10
CA LYS A 103 -9.95 18.91 -2.08
C LYS A 103 -10.09 17.86 -0.99
N GLU A 104 -11.32 17.47 -0.67
CA GLU A 104 -11.66 16.43 0.30
C GLU A 104 -11.34 15.04 -0.26
N ALA A 105 -11.81 14.72 -1.47
CA ALA A 105 -11.49 13.46 -2.15
C ALA A 105 -9.97 13.24 -2.30
N LEU A 106 -9.22 14.31 -2.59
CA LEU A 106 -7.77 14.26 -2.68
C LEU A 106 -7.08 14.18 -1.30
N GLY A 107 -7.74 14.64 -0.23
CA GLY A 107 -7.30 14.43 1.15
C GLY A 107 -7.35 12.95 1.51
N HIS A 108 -8.49 12.29 1.28
CA HIS A 108 -8.67 10.85 1.51
C HIS A 108 -7.64 10.00 0.75
N VAL A 109 -7.35 10.35 -0.51
CA VAL A 109 -6.31 9.67 -1.30
C VAL A 109 -4.91 9.85 -0.69
N SER A 110 -4.61 11.02 -0.12
CA SER A 110 -3.35 11.27 0.57
C SER A 110 -3.23 10.44 1.85
N ASP A 111 -4.30 10.37 2.65
CA ASP A 111 -4.32 9.59 3.89
C ASP A 111 -4.17 8.09 3.61
N LEU A 112 -4.83 7.59 2.56
CA LEU A 112 -4.64 6.23 2.08
C LEU A 112 -3.18 5.92 1.74
N PHE A 113 -2.45 6.86 1.12
CA PHE A 113 -1.04 6.66 0.79
C PHE A 113 -0.14 6.61 2.03
N HIS A 114 -0.46 7.35 3.09
CA HIS A 114 0.25 7.25 4.36
C HIS A 114 0.09 5.85 4.98
N MET A 115 -1.07 5.22 4.83
CA MET A 115 -1.30 3.85 5.30
C MET A 115 -0.46 2.82 4.54
N TYR A 116 -0.33 2.96 3.22
CA TYR A 116 0.56 2.11 2.44
C TYR A 116 2.05 2.29 2.81
N GLN A 117 2.45 3.50 3.17
CA GLN A 117 3.81 3.76 3.66
C GLN A 117 4.03 3.12 5.04
N ALA A 118 3.06 3.22 5.96
CA ALA A 118 3.10 2.59 7.27
C ALA A 118 3.17 1.06 7.16
N GLU A 119 2.36 0.48 6.28
CA GLU A 119 2.38 -0.97 6.00
C GLU A 119 3.75 -1.43 5.49
N LEU A 120 4.34 -0.70 4.53
CA LEU A 120 5.68 -1.02 4.02
C LEU A 120 6.73 -0.99 5.13
N LEU A 121 6.65 -0.02 6.05
CA LEU A 121 7.54 0.06 7.20
C LEU A 121 7.35 -1.14 8.13
N ALA A 122 6.11 -1.46 8.50
CA ALA A 122 5.78 -2.61 9.35
C ALA A 122 6.29 -3.93 8.74
N LYS A 123 6.21 -4.11 7.41
CA LYS A 123 6.80 -5.27 6.74
C LYS A 123 8.32 -5.29 6.81
N ARG A 124 8.98 -4.16 6.63
CA ARG A 124 10.44 -4.09 6.76
C ARG A 124 10.90 -4.41 8.17
N GLU A 125 10.20 -3.90 9.18
CA GLU A 125 10.46 -4.21 10.59
C GLU A 125 10.24 -5.70 10.86
N SER A 126 9.11 -6.29 10.45
CA SER A 126 8.84 -7.72 10.63
C SER A 126 9.92 -8.61 9.99
N LEU A 127 10.43 -8.24 8.80
CA LEU A 127 11.55 -8.96 8.18
C LEU A 127 12.85 -8.78 8.98
N ALA A 128 13.14 -7.57 9.44
CA ALA A 128 14.33 -7.28 10.24
C ALA A 128 14.30 -8.08 11.55
N ASP A 129 13.20 -8.01 12.30
CA ASP A 129 12.99 -8.73 13.55
C ASP A 129 13.18 -10.24 13.37
N PHE A 130 12.66 -10.81 12.28
CA PHE A 130 12.87 -12.23 11.97
C PHE A 130 14.35 -12.54 11.68
N THR A 131 15.02 -11.73 10.84
CA THR A 131 16.44 -11.96 10.50
C THR A 131 17.41 -11.70 11.64
N CYS A 132 17.02 -10.88 12.63
CA CYS A 132 17.76 -10.62 13.85
C CYS A 132 17.42 -11.61 14.99
N GLU A 133 16.55 -12.60 14.72
CA GLU A 133 16.10 -13.60 15.68
C GLU A 133 15.31 -13.02 16.87
N ASP A 134 14.74 -11.82 16.72
CA ASP A 134 13.89 -11.17 17.73
C ASP A 134 12.47 -11.78 17.77
N ILE A 135 12.01 -12.35 16.65
CA ILE A 135 10.75 -13.10 16.54
C ILE A 135 10.95 -14.47 15.91
N ASP A 136 10.08 -15.42 16.25
CA ASP A 136 10.09 -16.75 15.64
C ASP A 136 9.39 -16.78 14.26
N ILE A 137 9.57 -17.89 13.54
CA ILE A 137 9.01 -18.08 12.20
C ILE A 137 7.47 -18.06 12.19
N ASP A 138 6.83 -18.49 13.27
CA ASP A 138 5.37 -18.53 13.35
C ASP A 138 4.80 -17.13 13.54
N THR A 139 5.43 -16.31 14.37
CA THR A 139 5.12 -14.89 14.58
C THR A 139 5.36 -14.11 13.29
N PHE A 140 6.52 -14.31 12.66
CA PHE A 140 6.84 -13.69 11.36
C PHE A 140 5.80 -14.04 10.31
N ALA A 141 5.48 -15.33 10.12
CA ALA A 141 4.51 -15.76 9.11
C ALA A 141 3.10 -15.22 9.38
N ALA A 142 2.66 -15.15 10.64
CA ALA A 142 1.35 -14.62 11.02
C ALA A 142 1.26 -13.11 10.76
N GLN A 143 2.28 -12.34 11.12
CA GLN A 143 2.36 -10.91 10.83
C GLN A 143 2.46 -10.65 9.32
N TRP A 144 3.25 -11.45 8.61
CA TRP A 144 3.53 -11.23 7.20
C TRP A 144 2.28 -11.36 6.35
N GLN A 145 1.41 -12.33 6.62
CA GLN A 145 0.21 -12.63 5.82
C GLN A 145 -0.84 -11.52 5.76
N ARG A 146 -0.83 -10.59 6.71
CA ARG A 146 -1.87 -9.56 6.86
C ARG A 146 -1.44 -8.24 6.23
N LEU A 147 -2.39 -7.34 5.95
CA LEU A 147 -2.11 -5.96 5.57
C LEU A 147 -2.83 -5.03 6.56
N ASP A 148 -2.48 -5.13 7.84
CA ASP A 148 -3.26 -4.58 8.96
C ASP A 148 -3.43 -3.05 8.87
N GLU A 149 -2.41 -2.30 8.43
CA GLU A 149 -2.46 -0.84 8.31
C GLU A 149 -3.32 -0.42 7.11
N VAL A 150 -3.21 -1.15 5.99
CA VAL A 150 -4.03 -0.89 4.79
C VAL A 150 -5.49 -1.29 5.01
N GLU A 151 -5.77 -2.39 5.73
CA GLU A 151 -7.12 -2.86 6.02
C GLU A 151 -7.88 -1.95 6.98
N GLN A 152 -7.19 -1.41 7.99
CA GLN A 152 -7.75 -0.39 8.88
C GLN A 152 -8.10 0.87 8.10
N GLY A 153 -7.21 1.27 7.19
CA GLY A 153 -7.36 2.45 6.37
C GLY A 153 -8.46 2.38 5.32
N LYS A 154 -8.49 1.29 4.55
CA LYS A 154 -9.44 1.12 3.45
C LYS A 154 -10.89 1.13 3.91
N LYS A 155 -11.20 0.59 5.09
CA LYS A 155 -12.59 0.58 5.59
C LYS A 155 -13.14 1.97 5.84
N GLN A 156 -12.30 2.90 6.28
CA GLN A 156 -12.74 4.27 6.53
C GLN A 156 -12.77 5.07 5.22
N GLU A 157 -11.68 5.02 4.46
CA GLU A 157 -11.47 5.94 3.34
C GLU A 157 -12.19 5.51 2.05
N VAL A 158 -12.37 4.20 1.80
CA VAL A 158 -13.02 3.70 0.57
C VAL A 158 -14.52 3.91 0.62
N ASP A 159 -15.15 3.77 1.79
CA ASP A 159 -16.58 4.04 1.97
C ASP A 159 -16.88 5.52 1.71
N ASP A 160 -16.06 6.42 2.26
CA ASP A 160 -16.15 7.87 2.04
C ASP A 160 -15.89 8.24 0.55
N LEU A 161 -14.88 7.64 -0.09
CA LEU A 161 -14.62 7.83 -1.53
C LEU A 161 -15.71 7.26 -2.44
N ALA A 162 -16.31 6.12 -2.08
CA ALA A 162 -17.36 5.49 -2.87
C ALA A 162 -18.67 6.29 -2.81
N GLU A 163 -19.02 6.85 -1.65
CA GLU A 163 -20.14 7.79 -1.50
C GLU A 163 -19.93 9.06 -2.34
N LEU A 164 -18.71 9.62 -2.31
CA LEU A 164 -18.33 10.78 -3.12
C LEU A 164 -18.38 10.50 -4.63
N LEU A 165 -17.95 9.31 -5.06
CA LEU A 165 -17.97 8.88 -6.47
C LEU A 165 -19.36 8.49 -6.96
N ALA A 166 -20.24 7.96 -6.10
CA ALA A 166 -21.62 7.66 -6.45
C ALA A 166 -22.44 8.93 -6.73
N GLY A 167 -22.11 10.05 -6.08
CA GLY A 167 -22.69 11.37 -6.37
C GLY A 167 -22.26 11.99 -7.71
N LEU A 168 -21.25 11.42 -8.39
CA LEU A 168 -20.74 11.87 -9.69
C LEU A 168 -21.39 11.18 -10.91
N GLY A 169 -22.16 10.10 -10.71
CA GLY A 169 -22.83 9.32 -11.76
C GLY A 169 -24.28 9.73 -11.99
#